data_AF-A0AAV9NLK2-F1
#
_entry.id   AF-A0AAV9NLK2-F1
#
_cell.length_a   1.000
_cell.length_b   1.000
_cell.length_c   1.000
_cell.angle_alpha   90.00
_cell.angle_beta   90.00
_cell.angle_gamma   90.00
#
_symmetry.space_group_name_H-M   'P 1'
#
loop_
_entity.id
_entity.type
_entity.pdbx_description
1 polymer ?
#
loop_
_entity_poly.entity_id
_entity_poly.type
_entity_poly.pdbx_seq_one_letter_code
_entity_poly.pdbx_strand_id
1 'polypeptide(L)'
;MSDAATAAANTLRAKQKPLKDKYRAEPSSALVTLSSSGNLDPTSTSLTCSLSTGAAIRKVAGLHKAAGGEGFDASGELCSGDMLLESLVACFGVTVRAVATSLGIPLQGGTIIVEGDLDFRGTMGVKDPEGNAVPVGFKKIRLIVRLEVDEEHQSKAEKLIELSERYCVVLQTLKGVEVETKLGHVGQARPDARSENGTSENPKEESANGRDVPANEDVIRLN
;
A
#
# COMPACT_ATOMS: atom_id res chain seq x y z
N MET A 1 -19.42 25.47 7.36
CA MET A 1 -18.28 24.65 6.91
C MET A 1 -16.90 25.18 7.35
N SER A 2 -16.66 26.50 7.46
CA SER A 2 -15.36 27.03 7.94
C SER A 2 -15.04 26.65 9.40
N ASP A 3 -16.05 26.51 10.25
CA ASP A 3 -15.87 26.24 11.68
C ASP A 3 -15.29 24.84 11.95
N ALA A 4 -15.87 23.80 11.32
CA ALA A 4 -15.38 22.43 11.44
C ALA A 4 -13.94 22.26 10.90
N ALA A 5 -13.63 22.86 9.75
CA ALA A 5 -12.27 22.82 9.19
C ALA A 5 -11.26 23.53 10.10
N THR A 6 -11.65 24.66 10.70
CA THR A 6 -10.82 25.42 11.65
C THR A 6 -10.61 24.63 12.94
N ALA A 7 -11.65 23.99 13.47
CA ALA A 7 -11.58 23.12 14.63
C ALA A 7 -10.64 21.91 14.37
N ALA A 8 -10.78 21.24 13.22
CA ALA A 8 -9.89 20.14 12.83
C ALA A 8 -8.43 20.58 12.73
N ALA A 9 -8.18 21.75 12.11
CA ALA A 9 -6.83 22.31 12.01
C ALA A 9 -6.23 22.63 13.40
N ASN A 10 -7.03 23.18 14.31
CA ASN A 10 -6.58 23.48 15.67
C ASN A 10 -6.29 22.21 16.47
N THR A 11 -7.17 21.21 16.39
CA THR A 11 -6.95 19.89 17.01
C THR A 11 -5.67 19.23 16.49
N LEU A 12 -5.46 19.23 15.17
CA LEU A 12 -4.25 18.66 14.57
C LEU A 12 -3.00 19.40 15.04
N ARG A 13 -3.00 20.74 15.03
CA ARG A 13 -1.88 21.54 15.54
C ARG A 13 -1.58 21.25 17.00
N ALA A 14 -2.62 21.13 17.84
CA ALA A 14 -2.48 20.82 19.26
C ALA A 14 -1.80 19.45 19.47
N LYS A 15 -2.15 18.43 18.67
CA LYS A 15 -1.52 17.12 18.73
C LYS A 15 -0.09 17.12 18.17
N GLN A 16 0.13 17.82 17.06
CA GLN A 16 1.42 17.80 16.37
C GLN A 16 2.49 18.66 17.04
N LYS A 17 2.12 19.77 17.70
CA LYS A 17 3.08 20.66 18.35
C LYS A 17 4.02 19.93 19.31
N PRO A 18 3.55 19.16 20.31
CA PRO A 18 4.45 18.46 21.23
C PRO A 18 5.32 17.42 20.51
N LEU A 19 4.81 16.74 19.49
CA LEU A 19 5.59 15.80 18.67
C LEU A 19 6.71 16.52 17.92
N LYS A 20 6.41 17.64 17.26
CA LYS A 20 7.41 18.44 16.54
C LYS A 20 8.47 19.01 17.47
N ASP A 21 8.07 19.47 18.66
CA ASP A 21 9.01 19.96 19.67
C ASP A 21 9.92 18.83 20.16
N LYS A 22 9.37 17.65 20.42
CA LYS A 22 10.15 16.45 20.77
C LYS A 22 11.12 16.06 19.65
N TYR A 23 10.69 16.04 18.40
CA TYR A 23 11.53 15.65 17.26
C TYR A 23 12.68 16.63 17.00
N ARG A 24 12.54 17.90 17.37
CA ARG A 24 13.64 18.88 17.34
C ARG A 24 14.64 18.66 18.47
N ALA A 25 14.16 18.39 19.67
CA ALA A 25 15.01 18.19 20.84
C ALA A 25 15.72 16.81 20.84
N GLU A 26 15.02 15.77 20.40
CA GLU A 26 15.47 14.38 20.38
C GLU A 26 15.15 13.74 19.00
N PRO A 27 16.01 13.95 17.99
CA PRO A 27 15.75 13.48 16.62
C PRO A 27 15.52 11.97 16.47
N SER A 28 16.19 11.14 17.27
CA SER A 28 16.04 9.68 17.26
C SER A 28 14.62 9.23 17.62
N SER A 29 13.88 10.02 18.40
CA SER A 29 12.50 9.70 18.79
C SER A 29 11.48 9.77 17.64
N ALA A 30 11.89 10.30 16.48
CA ALA A 30 11.09 10.32 15.26
C ALA A 30 11.30 9.08 14.37
N LEU A 31 12.26 8.21 14.72
CA LEU A 31 12.53 6.98 14.00
C LEU A 31 11.51 5.91 14.42
N VAL A 32 10.76 5.40 13.46
CA VAL A 32 9.71 4.41 13.67
C VAL A 32 9.94 3.25 12.71
N THR A 33 9.85 2.02 13.22
CA THR A 33 9.80 0.81 12.42
C THR A 33 8.37 0.29 12.40
N LEU A 34 7.76 0.26 11.22
CA LEU A 34 6.48 -0.40 10.98
C LEU A 34 6.73 -1.86 10.63
N SER A 35 5.80 -2.76 10.96
CA SER A 35 5.92 -4.18 10.64
C SER A 35 4.57 -4.79 10.29
N SER A 36 4.59 -5.73 9.34
CA SER A 36 3.44 -6.56 8.98
C SER A 36 3.90 -8.00 8.76
N SER A 37 2.98 -8.96 8.87
CA SER A 37 3.27 -10.37 8.66
C SER A 37 2.08 -11.11 8.07
N GLY A 38 2.37 -12.24 7.42
CA GLY A 38 1.36 -13.11 6.84
C GLY A 38 1.81 -14.56 6.82
N ASN A 39 0.84 -15.47 6.88
CA ASN A 39 1.07 -16.91 6.92
C ASN A 39 0.69 -17.57 5.59
N LEU A 40 1.43 -18.61 5.24
CA LEU A 40 1.18 -19.46 4.08
C LEU A 40 0.47 -20.73 4.55
N ASP A 41 -0.80 -20.91 4.15
CA ASP A 41 -1.58 -22.07 4.54
C ASP A 41 -1.21 -23.29 3.67
N PRO A 42 -0.56 -24.33 4.23
CA PRO A 42 -0.15 -25.52 3.47
C PRO A 42 -1.33 -26.37 2.97
N THR A 43 -2.50 -26.23 3.60
CA THR A 43 -3.69 -27.03 3.28
C THR A 43 -4.55 -26.41 2.18
N SER A 44 -4.34 -25.14 1.89
CA SER A 44 -5.11 -24.39 0.89
C SER A 44 -4.63 -24.69 -0.53
N THR A 45 -5.58 -24.97 -1.42
CA THR A 45 -5.37 -25.06 -2.87
C THR A 45 -5.41 -23.70 -3.57
N SER A 46 -5.89 -22.64 -2.91
CA SER A 46 -6.13 -21.32 -3.52
C SER A 46 -4.91 -20.38 -3.56
N LEU A 47 -3.69 -20.88 -3.29
CA LEU A 47 -2.43 -20.10 -3.30
C LEU A 47 -2.53 -18.76 -2.56
N THR A 48 -3.01 -18.79 -1.31
CA THR A 48 -3.26 -17.59 -0.51
C THR A 48 -2.14 -17.27 0.46
N CYS A 49 -2.07 -15.99 0.87
CA CYS A 49 -1.32 -15.53 2.03
C CYS A 49 -2.26 -14.75 2.94
N SER A 50 -2.37 -15.18 4.20
CA SER A 50 -3.27 -14.56 5.18
C SER A 50 -2.50 -13.56 6.03
N LEU A 51 -2.85 -12.28 5.92
CA LEU A 51 -2.28 -11.21 6.74
C LEU A 51 -2.69 -11.37 8.21
N SER A 52 -1.82 -10.95 9.12
CA SER A 52 -2.06 -11.00 10.58
C SER A 52 -3.18 -10.04 11.03
N THR A 53 -3.50 -9.02 10.23
CA THR A 53 -4.67 -8.16 10.42
C THR A 53 -5.94 -8.90 10.00
N GLY A 54 -6.80 -9.23 10.96
CA GLY A 54 -7.99 -10.07 10.75
C GLY A 54 -8.97 -9.58 9.68
N ALA A 55 -9.81 -10.50 9.17
CA ALA A 55 -10.67 -10.33 7.99
C ALA A 55 -11.79 -9.26 8.07
N ALA A 56 -11.95 -8.55 9.19
CA ALA A 56 -13.12 -7.71 9.48
C ALA A 56 -12.79 -6.23 9.78
N ILE A 57 -11.67 -5.71 9.30
CA ILE A 57 -11.30 -4.30 9.51
C ILE A 57 -11.93 -3.43 8.41
N ARG A 58 -12.79 -2.47 8.79
CA ARG A 58 -13.18 -1.36 7.92
C ARG A 58 -11.89 -0.61 7.52
N LYS A 59 -11.50 -0.65 6.25
CA LYS A 59 -10.28 0.00 5.75
C LYS A 59 -10.47 1.52 5.64
N VAL A 60 -10.39 2.21 6.78
CA VAL A 60 -10.28 3.68 6.83
C VAL A 60 -8.83 4.02 7.15
N ALA A 61 -8.24 4.90 6.34
CA ALA A 61 -6.88 5.35 6.56
C ALA A 61 -6.86 6.52 7.55
N GLY A 62 -6.03 6.41 8.58
CA GLY A 62 -5.83 7.42 9.62
C GLY A 62 -4.41 7.93 9.66
N LEU A 63 -4.19 9.06 10.36
CA LEU A 63 -2.85 9.52 10.66
C LEU A 63 -2.14 8.53 11.59
N HIS A 64 -0.84 8.36 11.41
CA HIS A 64 -0.03 7.61 12.36
C HIS A 64 0.07 8.36 13.71
N LYS A 65 0.24 7.64 14.84
CA LYS A 65 0.43 8.26 16.18
C LYS A 65 1.59 9.26 16.19
N ALA A 66 2.68 8.94 15.49
CA ALA A 66 3.85 9.82 15.30
C ALA A 66 3.58 11.08 14.46
N ALA A 67 2.43 11.17 13.80
CA ALA A 67 1.94 12.36 13.10
C ALA A 67 0.73 13.01 13.79
N GLY A 68 0.30 12.52 14.95
CA GLY A 68 -0.84 13.03 15.71
C GLY A 68 -2.18 12.32 15.45
N GLY A 69 -2.18 11.11 14.90
CA GLY A 69 -3.38 10.27 14.87
C GLY A 69 -3.61 9.50 16.17
N GLU A 70 -4.82 8.96 16.32
CA GLU A 70 -5.22 8.18 17.51
C GLU A 70 -4.66 6.74 17.46
N GLY A 71 -4.38 6.24 16.25
CA GLY A 71 -3.91 4.90 15.96
C GLY A 71 -5.01 3.83 16.04
N PHE A 72 -4.65 2.62 15.62
CA PHE A 72 -5.61 1.55 15.35
C PHE A 72 -6.46 1.16 16.57
N ASP A 73 -5.85 0.99 17.74
CA ASP A 73 -6.55 0.55 18.96
C ASP A 73 -7.71 1.49 19.37
N ALA A 74 -7.58 2.79 19.08
CA ALA A 74 -8.54 3.81 19.50
C ALA A 74 -9.52 4.22 18.40
N SER A 75 -9.09 4.20 17.13
CA SER A 75 -9.89 4.70 16.00
C SER A 75 -10.39 3.61 15.05
N GLY A 76 -9.78 2.43 15.08
CA GLY A 76 -9.94 1.40 14.06
C GLY A 76 -9.35 1.77 12.69
N GLU A 77 -8.67 2.92 12.57
CA GLU A 77 -8.04 3.38 11.34
C GLU A 77 -6.62 2.82 11.21
N LEU A 78 -6.27 2.34 10.00
CA LEU A 78 -4.93 1.87 9.68
C LEU A 78 -4.08 3.02 9.13
N CYS A 79 -2.80 3.06 9.48
CA CYS A 79 -1.86 3.97 8.82
C CYS A 79 -1.58 3.44 7.40
N SER A 80 -1.53 4.32 6.41
CA SER A 80 -1.22 3.94 5.02
C SER A 80 0.17 3.28 4.87
N GLY A 81 1.11 3.58 5.76
CA GLY A 81 2.40 2.90 5.83
C GLY A 81 2.26 1.40 6.17
N ASP A 82 1.38 1.06 7.11
CA ASP A 82 1.10 -0.34 7.47
C ASP A 82 0.40 -1.05 6.30
N MET A 83 -0.57 -0.38 5.67
CA MET A 83 -1.27 -0.91 4.50
C MET A 83 -0.34 -1.18 3.32
N LEU A 84 0.70 -0.35 3.12
CA LEU A 84 1.72 -0.58 2.10
C LEU A 84 2.55 -1.83 2.41
N LEU A 85 2.97 -1.98 3.67
CA LEU A 85 3.72 -3.15 4.13
C LEU A 85 2.89 -4.44 4.06
N GLU A 86 1.62 -4.39 4.45
CA GLU A 86 0.64 -5.47 4.27
C GLU A 86 0.50 -5.86 2.79
N SER A 87 0.43 -4.87 1.89
CA SER A 87 0.35 -5.14 0.44
C SER A 87 1.59 -5.87 -0.07
N LEU A 88 2.78 -5.51 0.44
CA LEU A 88 4.02 -6.21 0.11
C LEU A 88 4.04 -7.64 0.66
N VAL A 89 3.64 -7.85 1.92
CA VAL A 89 3.55 -9.19 2.53
C VAL A 89 2.59 -10.08 1.74
N ALA A 90 1.39 -9.58 1.45
CA ALA A 90 0.38 -10.33 0.73
C ALA A 90 0.86 -10.73 -0.68
N CYS A 91 1.37 -9.75 -1.44
CA CYS A 91 1.85 -10.02 -2.80
C CYS A 91 3.04 -10.98 -2.80
N PHE A 92 4.01 -10.78 -1.92
CA PHE A 92 5.19 -11.64 -1.86
C PHE A 92 4.83 -13.07 -1.39
N GLY A 93 3.97 -13.21 -0.38
CA GLY A 93 3.54 -14.52 0.11
C GLY A 93 2.79 -15.35 -0.93
N VAL A 94 1.88 -14.72 -1.69
CA VAL A 94 1.21 -15.37 -2.83
C VAL A 94 2.22 -15.73 -3.91
N THR A 95 3.21 -14.88 -4.18
CA THR A 95 4.26 -15.15 -5.17
C THR A 95 5.12 -16.35 -4.75
N VAL A 96 5.54 -16.43 -3.49
CA VAL A 96 6.29 -17.57 -2.94
C VAL A 96 5.50 -18.87 -3.12
N ARG A 97 4.21 -18.86 -2.79
CA ARG A 97 3.31 -20.01 -3.01
C ARG A 97 3.29 -20.44 -4.47
N ALA A 98 3.08 -19.51 -5.40
CA ALA A 98 3.01 -19.80 -6.82
C ALA A 98 4.34 -20.36 -7.38
N VAL A 99 5.48 -19.75 -7.02
CA VAL A 99 6.80 -20.21 -7.45
C VAL A 99 7.13 -21.58 -6.85
N ALA A 100 6.83 -21.81 -5.57
CA ALA A 100 7.06 -23.12 -4.94
C ALA A 100 6.26 -24.22 -5.65
N THR A 101 4.99 -23.97 -5.95
CA THR A 101 4.17 -24.90 -6.76
C THR A 101 4.77 -25.14 -8.14
N SER A 102 5.22 -24.09 -8.85
CA SER A 102 5.84 -24.25 -10.18
C SER A 102 7.17 -25.01 -10.16
N LEU A 103 7.93 -24.94 -9.08
CA LEU A 103 9.20 -25.66 -8.91
C LEU A 103 9.01 -27.08 -8.35
N GLY A 104 7.77 -27.48 -8.05
CA GLY A 104 7.47 -28.74 -7.40
C GLY A 104 8.06 -28.83 -5.99
N ILE A 105 8.08 -27.73 -5.24
CA ILE A 105 8.54 -27.66 -3.85
C ILE A 105 7.32 -27.65 -2.93
N PRO A 106 7.05 -28.74 -2.20
CA PRO A 106 5.99 -28.76 -1.20
C PRO A 106 6.38 -27.86 -0.02
N LEU A 107 5.49 -26.92 0.35
CA LEU A 107 5.64 -26.12 1.57
C LEU A 107 4.75 -26.70 2.66
N GLN A 108 5.31 -26.98 3.83
CA GLN A 108 4.57 -27.41 5.02
C GLN A 108 4.01 -26.23 5.81
N GLY A 109 4.48 -25.02 5.49
CA GLY A 109 4.11 -23.80 6.16
C GLY A 109 5.09 -22.69 5.79
N GLY A 110 4.81 -21.50 6.30
CA GLY A 110 5.74 -20.39 6.18
C GLY A 110 5.16 -19.08 6.67
N THR A 111 6.06 -18.17 7.02
CA THR A 111 5.74 -16.82 7.48
C THR A 111 6.54 -15.81 6.67
N ILE A 112 5.84 -14.82 6.12
CA ILE A 112 6.45 -13.65 5.51
C ILE A 112 6.34 -12.51 6.51
N ILE A 113 7.45 -11.87 6.82
CA ILE A 113 7.53 -10.74 7.76
C ILE A 113 8.16 -9.57 7.01
N VAL A 114 7.59 -8.39 7.14
CA VAL A 114 8.19 -7.16 6.62
C VAL A 114 8.38 -6.16 7.75
N GLU A 115 9.47 -5.40 7.65
CA GLU A 115 9.74 -4.25 8.50
C GLU A 115 10.15 -3.05 7.65
N GLY A 116 9.72 -1.84 8.01
CA GLY A 116 10.08 -0.63 7.28
C GLY A 116 10.41 0.52 8.22
N ASP A 117 11.56 1.16 8.02
CA ASP A 117 12.00 2.30 8.82
C ASP A 117 11.57 3.62 8.20
N LEU A 118 11.05 4.51 9.04
CA LEU A 118 10.60 5.85 8.70
C LEU A 118 11.23 6.87 9.64
N ASP A 119 11.32 8.11 9.15
CA ASP A 119 11.68 9.27 9.97
C ASP A 119 10.58 10.31 9.85
N PHE A 120 9.75 10.38 10.89
CA PHE A 120 8.55 11.22 10.88
C PHE A 120 8.88 12.71 10.82
N ARG A 121 10.14 13.14 11.03
CA ARG A 121 10.55 14.54 10.82
C ARG A 121 10.24 15.02 9.42
N GLY A 122 10.47 14.19 8.40
CA GLY A 122 10.18 14.52 7.00
C GLY A 122 8.71 14.88 6.81
N THR A 123 7.81 13.95 7.15
CA THR A 123 6.35 14.15 7.06
C THR A 123 5.86 15.33 7.91
N MET A 124 6.53 15.59 9.03
CA MET A 124 6.17 16.63 9.97
C MET A 124 6.78 18.01 9.64
N GLY A 125 7.59 18.11 8.58
CA GLY A 125 8.27 19.34 8.16
C GLY A 125 9.31 19.81 9.18
N VAL A 126 9.91 18.89 9.94
CA VAL A 126 10.99 19.18 10.89
C VAL A 126 12.33 18.93 10.19
N LYS A 127 13.20 19.94 10.22
CA LYS A 127 14.55 19.86 9.65
C LYS A 127 15.47 19.01 10.53
N ASP A 128 16.55 18.51 9.94
CA ASP A 128 17.65 17.91 10.71
C ASP A 128 18.42 19.00 11.52
N PRO A 129 19.32 18.60 12.43
CA PRO A 129 20.11 19.55 13.22
C PRO A 129 20.93 20.55 12.37
N GLU A 130 21.32 20.16 11.16
CA GLU A 130 22.06 20.96 10.20
C GLU A 130 21.16 21.91 9.37
N GLY A 131 19.85 21.79 9.50
CA GLY A 131 18.86 22.66 8.83
C GLY A 131 18.39 22.17 7.46
N ASN A 132 18.73 20.94 7.05
CA ASN A 132 18.30 20.32 5.80
C ASN A 132 16.93 19.63 5.94
N ALA A 133 16.30 19.38 4.79
CA ALA A 133 15.08 18.60 4.74
C ALA A 133 15.35 17.11 5.01
N VAL A 134 14.53 16.51 5.86
CA VAL A 134 14.54 15.05 6.09
C VAL A 134 13.69 14.38 4.99
N PRO A 135 14.21 13.37 4.27
CA PRO A 135 13.43 12.67 3.25
C PRO A 135 12.13 12.08 3.80
N VAL A 136 11.05 12.21 3.03
CA VAL A 136 9.75 11.59 3.32
C VAL A 136 9.70 10.22 2.66
N GLY A 137 9.24 9.21 3.40
CA GLY A 137 9.10 7.83 2.91
C GLY A 137 9.98 6.85 3.66
N PHE A 138 9.83 5.56 3.32
CA PHE A 138 10.61 4.49 3.93
C PHE A 138 12.09 4.64 3.57
N LYS A 139 12.97 4.59 4.58
CA LYS A 139 14.43 4.61 4.41
C LYS A 139 14.96 3.24 4.00
N LYS A 140 14.39 2.19 4.58
CA LYS A 140 14.74 0.79 4.30
C LYS A 140 13.54 -0.08 4.63
N ILE A 141 13.23 -1.00 3.72
CA ILE A 141 12.28 -2.08 3.94
C ILE A 141 13.07 -3.38 3.96
N ARG A 142 12.79 -4.25 4.92
CA ARG A 142 13.39 -5.58 5.07
C ARG A 142 12.28 -6.61 4.99
N LEU A 143 12.48 -7.60 4.15
CA LEU A 143 11.58 -8.73 4.02
C LEU A 143 12.29 -9.97 4.56
N ILE A 144 11.66 -10.66 5.50
CA ILE A 144 12.17 -11.85 6.17
C ILE A 144 11.21 -12.99 5.83
N VAL A 145 11.74 -14.04 5.23
CA VAL A 145 10.96 -15.17 4.73
C VAL A 145 11.37 -16.40 5.52
N ARG A 146 10.42 -17.03 6.20
CA ARG A 146 10.59 -18.27 6.94
C ARG A 146 9.75 -19.34 6.25
N LEU A 147 10.39 -20.39 5.76
CA LEU A 147 9.72 -21.48 5.04
C LEU A 147 9.94 -22.79 5.78
N GLU A 148 8.89 -23.59 5.83
CA GLU A 148 8.93 -24.96 6.33
C GLU A 148 8.93 -25.89 5.11
N VAL A 149 10.08 -26.50 4.83
CA VAL A 149 10.31 -27.38 3.68
C VAL A 149 11.09 -28.62 4.10
N ASP A 150 10.82 -29.74 3.45
CA ASP A 150 11.54 -30.99 3.68
C ASP A 150 13.01 -30.89 3.28
N GLU A 151 13.85 -31.73 3.91
CA GLU A 151 15.32 -31.72 3.76
C GLU A 151 15.77 -31.79 2.29
N GLU A 152 15.10 -32.61 1.47
CA GLU A 152 15.41 -32.77 0.05
C GLU A 152 15.21 -31.49 -0.78
N HIS A 153 14.36 -30.57 -0.29
CA HIS A 153 13.98 -29.34 -0.97
C HIS A 153 14.70 -28.10 -0.46
N GLN A 154 15.40 -28.17 0.69
CA GLN A 154 16.09 -27.03 1.30
C GLN A 154 17.12 -26.40 0.36
N SER A 155 17.81 -27.21 -0.45
CA SER A 155 18.77 -26.74 -1.46
C SER A 155 18.15 -25.83 -2.54
N LYS A 156 16.82 -25.88 -2.74
CA LYS A 156 16.08 -25.07 -3.71
C LYS A 156 15.50 -23.78 -3.10
N ALA A 157 15.59 -23.60 -1.77
CA ALA A 157 14.96 -22.48 -1.07
C ALA A 157 15.49 -21.12 -1.55
N GLU A 158 16.81 -20.98 -1.75
CA GLU A 158 17.39 -19.74 -2.26
C GLU A 158 16.85 -19.39 -3.66
N LYS A 159 16.73 -20.40 -4.54
CA LYS A 159 16.20 -20.19 -5.89
C LYS A 159 14.72 -19.79 -5.89
N LEU A 160 13.94 -20.39 -4.99
CA LEU A 160 12.54 -20.04 -4.74
C LEU A 160 12.42 -18.55 -4.36
N ILE A 161 13.26 -18.06 -3.44
CA ILE A 161 13.26 -16.65 -3.04
C ILE A 161 13.70 -15.73 -4.19
N GLU A 162 14.78 -16.06 -4.90
CA GLU A 162 15.25 -15.27 -6.04
C GLU A 162 14.16 -15.06 -7.11
N LEU A 163 13.43 -16.14 -7.44
CA LEU A 163 12.32 -16.06 -8.39
C LEU A 163 11.12 -15.31 -7.82
N SER A 164 10.84 -15.47 -6.52
CA SER A 164 9.75 -14.74 -5.86
C SER A 164 10.00 -13.23 -5.85
N GLU A 165 11.24 -12.81 -5.61
CA GLU A 165 11.62 -11.40 -5.73
C GLU A 165 11.43 -10.89 -7.16
N ARG A 166 11.78 -11.68 -8.17
CA ARG A 166 11.64 -11.31 -9.58
C ARG A 166 10.17 -11.10 -9.98
N TYR A 167 9.26 -11.93 -9.49
CA TYR A 167 7.86 -11.93 -9.93
C TYR A 167 6.90 -11.16 -9.01
N CYS A 168 7.33 -10.77 -7.81
CA CYS A 168 6.48 -9.99 -6.90
C CYS A 168 6.28 -8.57 -7.42
N VAL A 169 5.08 -8.28 -7.95
CA VAL A 169 4.72 -6.97 -8.52
C VAL A 169 4.91 -5.82 -7.53
N VAL A 170 4.46 -5.98 -6.28
CA VAL A 170 4.58 -4.92 -5.27
C VAL A 170 6.05 -4.65 -4.92
N LEU A 171 6.87 -5.68 -4.77
CA LEU A 171 8.30 -5.53 -4.52
C LEU A 171 8.99 -4.79 -5.68
N GLN A 172 8.71 -5.17 -6.92
CA GLN A 172 9.27 -4.51 -8.10
C GLN A 172 8.80 -3.06 -8.22
N THR A 173 7.54 -2.78 -7.91
CA THR A 173 7.00 -1.42 -7.85
C THR A 173 7.75 -0.55 -6.82
N LEU A 174 8.03 -1.11 -5.64
CA LEU A 174 8.78 -0.43 -4.58
C LEU A 174 10.26 -0.20 -4.94
N LYS A 175 10.84 -1.01 -5.83
CA LYS A 175 12.19 -0.78 -6.38
C LYS A 175 12.23 0.42 -7.34
N GLY A 176 11.10 0.80 -7.93
CA GLY A 176 10.97 2.02 -8.72
C GLY A 176 9.81 1.95 -9.72
N VAL A 177 8.88 2.89 -9.60
CA VAL A 177 7.85 3.18 -10.60
C VAL A 177 7.64 4.70 -10.65
N GLU A 178 7.37 5.26 -11.83
CA GLU A 178 6.99 6.66 -11.93
C GLU A 178 5.56 6.85 -11.41
N VAL A 179 5.35 7.87 -10.58
CA VAL A 179 4.05 8.25 -10.04
C VAL A 179 3.78 9.71 -10.37
N GLU A 180 2.81 9.95 -11.25
CA GLU A 180 2.37 11.30 -11.62
C GLU A 180 1.25 11.78 -10.68
N THR A 181 1.27 13.08 -10.32
CA THR A 181 0.18 13.72 -9.58
C THR A 181 -0.34 14.92 -10.35
N LYS A 182 -1.66 15.05 -10.44
CA LYS A 182 -2.32 16.17 -11.10
C LYS A 182 -3.52 16.63 -10.28
N LEU A 183 -3.69 17.94 -10.14
CA LEU A 183 -4.91 18.51 -9.57
C LEU A 183 -6.05 18.32 -10.56
N GLY A 184 -7.00 17.44 -10.23
CA GLY A 184 -8.12 17.10 -11.13
C GLY A 184 -9.21 18.16 -11.17
N HIS A 185 -9.67 18.65 -10.01
CA HIS A 185 -10.79 19.58 -9.89
C HIS A 185 -10.70 20.42 -8.60
N VAL A 186 -11.25 21.65 -8.64
CA VAL A 186 -11.44 22.51 -7.47
C VAL A 186 -12.84 23.12 -7.54
N GLY A 187 -13.68 22.89 -6.51
CA GLY A 187 -15.05 23.40 -6.43
C GLY A 187 -16.08 22.32 -6.09
N GLN A 188 -17.37 22.57 -6.33
CA GLN A 188 -18.42 21.55 -6.13
C GLN A 188 -18.16 20.34 -7.04
N ALA A 189 -18.25 19.14 -6.48
CA ALA A 189 -18.01 17.91 -7.21
C ALA A 189 -18.92 17.86 -8.45
N ARG A 190 -18.33 17.74 -9.63
CA ARG A 190 -19.07 17.17 -10.76
C ARG A 190 -19.20 15.67 -10.47
N PRO A 191 -20.40 15.08 -10.53
CA PRO A 191 -20.54 13.63 -10.44
C PRO A 191 -19.60 13.01 -11.47
N ASP A 192 -18.85 11.99 -11.03
CA ASP A 192 -17.94 11.26 -11.91
C ASP A 192 -18.69 10.82 -13.18
N ALA A 193 -18.03 10.85 -14.34
CA ALA A 193 -18.58 10.39 -15.62
C ALA A 193 -18.89 8.86 -15.66
N ARG A 194 -18.94 8.22 -14.49
CA ARG A 194 -19.29 6.81 -14.26
C ARG A 194 -20.58 6.65 -13.44
N SER A 195 -21.46 7.66 -13.41
CA SER A 195 -22.86 7.41 -13.07
C SER A 195 -23.59 6.85 -14.30
N GLU A 196 -23.57 5.53 -14.45
CA GLU A 196 -24.60 4.83 -15.21
C GLU A 196 -25.94 5.05 -14.48
N ASN A 197 -26.67 6.09 -14.89
CA ASN A 197 -28.11 6.14 -14.81
C ASN A 197 -28.59 7.13 -15.87
N GLY A 198 -29.20 6.56 -16.91
CA GLY A 198 -29.69 7.30 -18.06
C GLY A 198 -30.77 8.30 -17.67
N THR A 199 -30.54 9.55 -18.08
CA THR A 199 -31.45 10.38 -18.88
C THR A 199 -30.64 11.60 -19.34
N SER A 200 -29.93 11.43 -20.47
CA SER A 200 -29.39 12.55 -21.22
C SER A 200 -30.55 13.23 -21.96
N GLU A 201 -31.19 14.23 -21.34
CA GLU A 201 -31.82 15.29 -22.14
C GLU A 201 -30.69 16.14 -22.72
N ASN A 202 -30.35 15.89 -23.99
CA ASN A 202 -29.50 16.78 -24.77
C ASN A 202 -30.40 17.76 -25.54
N PRO A 203 -30.09 19.07 -25.55
CA PRO A 203 -30.74 20.01 -26.43
C PRO A 203 -30.34 19.73 -27.89
N LYS A 204 -31.33 19.85 -28.77
CA LYS A 204 -31.28 19.56 -30.21
C LYS A 204 -30.13 20.29 -30.91
N GLU A 205 -29.37 19.55 -31.72
CA GLU A 205 -28.75 20.06 -32.94
C GLU A 205 -28.72 18.95 -34.01
N GLU A 206 -28.88 19.37 -35.26
CA GLU A 206 -29.42 18.61 -36.39
C GLU A 206 -28.42 17.67 -37.09
N SER A 207 -28.91 16.47 -37.45
CA SER A 207 -28.74 15.75 -38.73
C SER A 207 -27.40 15.85 -39.51
N ALA A 208 -26.72 14.71 -39.73
CA ALA A 208 -26.79 13.97 -41.01
C ALA A 208 -25.82 12.75 -41.08
N ASN A 209 -26.38 11.62 -41.53
CA ASN A 209 -25.75 10.50 -42.25
C ASN A 209 -24.54 9.74 -41.65
N GLY A 210 -24.83 8.51 -41.22
CA GLY A 210 -24.56 7.36 -42.10
C GLY A 210 -23.63 6.26 -41.60
N ARG A 211 -24.26 5.10 -41.35
CA ARG A 211 -23.82 3.70 -41.50
C ARG A 211 -23.34 2.95 -40.24
N ASP A 212 -24.15 1.92 -39.97
CA ASP A 212 -23.94 0.75 -39.11
C ASP A 212 -22.66 -0.05 -39.43
N VAL A 213 -22.28 -0.90 -38.45
CA VAL A 213 -21.76 -2.30 -38.53
C VAL A 213 -20.70 -2.56 -37.42
N PRO A 214 -20.66 -3.76 -36.79
CA PRO A 214 -20.65 -3.91 -35.33
C PRO A 214 -19.38 -4.58 -34.72
N ALA A 215 -19.58 -5.21 -33.56
CA ALA A 215 -18.67 -5.52 -32.45
C ALA A 215 -17.45 -6.44 -32.68
N ASN A 216 -16.50 -6.27 -31.75
CA ASN A 216 -15.46 -7.16 -31.22
C ASN A 216 -15.23 -8.49 -31.93
N GLU A 217 -14.02 -8.67 -32.48
CA GLU A 217 -13.20 -9.86 -32.27
C GLU A 217 -11.75 -9.58 -32.74
N ASP A 218 -10.79 -10.19 -32.05
CA ASP A 218 -9.37 -10.39 -32.42
C ASP A 218 -8.38 -9.21 -32.39
N VAL A 219 -7.80 -8.97 -31.21
CA VAL A 219 -6.36 -8.62 -31.13
C VAL A 219 -5.69 -9.42 -30.00
N ILE A 220 -5.67 -10.75 -30.14
CA ILE A 220 -4.50 -11.52 -29.73
C ILE A 220 -3.57 -11.52 -30.95
N ARG A 221 -2.46 -10.81 -30.83
CA ARG A 221 -1.16 -10.97 -31.51
C ARG A 221 -0.52 -9.58 -31.62
N LEU A 222 0.57 -9.38 -30.90
CA LEU A 222 1.83 -8.83 -31.42
C LEU A 222 2.81 -8.74 -30.24
N ASN A 223 3.78 -9.66 -30.28
CA ASN A 223 5.15 -9.65 -29.74
C ASN A 223 5.47 -8.69 -28.58
#